data_AF-A0A6H1R7E8-F1
#
_entry.id   AF-A0A6H1R7E8-F1
#
_cell.length_a   1.000
_cell.length_b   1.000
_cell.length_c   1.000
_cell.angle_alpha   90.00
_cell.angle_beta   90.00
_cell.angle_gamma   90.00
#
_symmetry.space_group_name_H-M   'P 1'
#
loop_
_entity.id
_entity.type
_entity.pdbx_description
1 polymer ?
#
loop_
_entity_poly.entity_id
_entity_poly.type
_entity_poly.pdbx_seq_one_letter_code
_entity_poly.pdbx_strand_id
1 'polypeptide(L)'
;MIRCTAERVTAVEQFVWLTARVLEQRRFEFLFAKGGADGVLAALDAYRCADGGYGYALEPDARGPFSQPLQTYTALMILDEVGACDGAAVARACDYLMSITRPDGGVPAGDTRLRDYPHAPWMPVVEEPDGNLLTTGLLAGVLHKNRIEHPWLAGATEFCWQRIDGLTESHPYEVQAAMAFLDQVPDRHRARAAAKRLGEFVREQGLVLIDPQHPERAQVPPGYAPDELHCVWDYAPEPASLARSWFSDEEMTQGLDHLAGLQEDDGGWPIRWRAWAPGTRLEWRPRVAIEALRTLRAYDQV
;
A
#
# COMPACT_ATOMS: atom_id res chain seq x y z
N MET A 1 -15.56 2.87 21.10
CA MET A 1 -16.16 4.09 20.51
C MET A 1 -16.13 3.89 19.01
N ILE A 2 -17.23 4.18 18.28
CA ILE A 2 -17.24 4.07 16.81
C ILE A 2 -16.44 5.24 16.24
N ARG A 3 -15.42 4.97 15.44
CA ARG A 3 -14.52 5.97 14.85
C ARG A 3 -14.90 6.34 13.42
N CYS A 4 -15.38 5.37 12.65
CA CYS A 4 -15.91 5.55 11.30
C CYS A 4 -17.38 6.02 11.36
N THR A 5 -17.60 7.22 11.89
CA THR A 5 -18.97 7.78 12.05
C THR A 5 -19.58 8.20 10.72
N ALA A 6 -20.91 8.35 10.69
CA ALA A 6 -21.62 8.82 9.50
C ALA A 6 -21.22 10.26 9.11
N GLU A 7 -20.96 11.14 10.08
CA GLU A 7 -20.49 12.50 9.80
C GLU A 7 -19.12 12.47 9.11
N ARG A 8 -18.21 11.63 9.60
CA ARG A 8 -16.86 11.45 9.04
C ARG A 8 -16.91 10.96 7.59
N VAL A 9 -17.74 9.96 7.31
CA VAL A 9 -17.96 9.44 5.95
C VAL A 9 -18.56 10.52 5.04
N THR A 10 -19.51 11.30 5.52
CA THR A 10 -20.13 12.41 4.75
C THR A 10 -19.13 13.52 4.43
N ALA A 11 -18.21 13.83 5.35
CA ALA A 11 -17.15 14.81 5.09
C ALA A 11 -16.16 14.30 4.03
N VAL A 12 -15.77 13.02 4.07
CA VAL A 12 -14.95 12.41 3.01
C VAL A 12 -15.67 12.39 1.68
N GLU A 13 -16.97 12.13 1.67
CA GLU A 13 -17.79 12.18 0.45
C GLU A 13 -17.66 13.54 -0.25
N GLN A 14 -17.89 14.64 0.51
CA GLN A 14 -17.75 16.00 -0.03
C GLN A 14 -16.32 16.28 -0.53
N PHE A 15 -15.30 15.86 0.22
CA PHE A 15 -13.90 16.00 -0.15
C PHE A 15 -13.57 15.27 -1.46
N VAL A 16 -14.03 14.03 -1.60
CA VAL A 16 -13.80 13.17 -2.78
C VAL A 16 -14.46 13.78 -4.01
N TRP A 17 -15.71 14.24 -3.90
CA TRP A 17 -16.40 14.89 -5.02
C TRP A 17 -15.73 16.19 -5.48
N LEU A 18 -15.13 16.92 -4.55
CA LEU A 18 -14.46 18.18 -4.84
C LEU A 18 -13.08 18.01 -5.49
N THR A 19 -12.31 17.00 -5.07
CA THR A 19 -10.85 16.96 -5.32
C THR A 19 -10.34 15.71 -6.03
N ALA A 20 -11.08 14.59 -5.96
CA ALA A 20 -10.54 13.31 -6.36
C ALA A 20 -10.58 13.07 -7.87
N ARG A 21 -9.64 12.23 -8.35
CA ARG A 21 -9.72 11.67 -9.70
C ARG A 21 -10.94 10.77 -9.80
N VAL A 22 -11.41 10.53 -11.03
CA VAL A 22 -12.57 9.66 -11.28
C VAL A 22 -12.39 8.28 -10.64
N LEU A 23 -11.17 7.72 -10.64
CA LEU A 23 -10.88 6.45 -10.00
C LEU A 23 -11.24 6.45 -8.50
N GLU A 24 -10.72 7.38 -7.72
CA GLU A 24 -11.03 7.47 -6.28
C GLU A 24 -12.49 7.82 -6.02
N GLN A 25 -13.15 8.60 -6.88
CA GLN A 25 -14.60 8.83 -6.80
C GLN A 25 -15.38 7.52 -6.94
N ARG A 26 -15.06 6.71 -7.95
CA ARG A 26 -15.69 5.40 -8.16
C ARG A 26 -15.40 4.42 -7.03
N ARG A 27 -14.18 4.42 -6.50
CA ARG A 27 -13.81 3.61 -5.32
C ARG A 27 -14.63 4.01 -4.10
N PHE A 28 -14.80 5.32 -3.85
CA PHE A 28 -15.65 5.80 -2.76
C PHE A 28 -17.11 5.36 -2.92
N GLU A 29 -17.68 5.50 -4.12
CA GLU A 29 -19.04 5.02 -4.41
C GLU A 29 -19.20 3.54 -4.08
N PHE A 30 -18.27 2.69 -4.56
CA PHE A 30 -18.28 1.25 -4.31
C PHE A 30 -18.22 0.92 -2.81
N LEU A 31 -17.31 1.57 -2.08
CA LEU A 31 -17.05 1.24 -0.67
C LEU A 31 -18.07 1.83 0.30
N PHE A 32 -18.67 2.99 -0.01
CA PHE A 32 -19.45 3.77 0.95
C PHE A 32 -20.81 4.28 0.43
N ALA A 33 -21.06 4.29 -0.89
CA ALA A 33 -22.29 4.86 -1.48
C ALA A 33 -23.06 3.90 -2.42
N LYS A 34 -22.97 2.58 -2.18
CA LYS A 34 -23.69 1.52 -2.92
C LYS A 34 -23.42 1.49 -4.43
N GLY A 35 -22.26 2.01 -4.86
CA GLY A 35 -21.78 1.89 -6.24
C GLY A 35 -21.42 0.45 -6.61
N GLY A 36 -21.45 0.14 -7.90
CA GLY A 36 -21.05 -1.16 -8.44
C GLY A 36 -19.57 -1.22 -8.85
N ALA A 37 -19.01 -2.43 -8.91
CA ALA A 37 -17.63 -2.67 -9.33
C ALA A 37 -17.32 -2.15 -10.75
N ASP A 38 -18.29 -2.22 -11.67
CA ASP A 38 -18.12 -1.83 -13.08
C ASP A 38 -17.60 -0.40 -13.25
N GLY A 39 -18.05 0.54 -12.40
CA GLY A 39 -17.59 1.92 -12.46
C GLY A 39 -16.11 2.07 -12.09
N VAL A 40 -15.65 1.32 -11.10
CA VAL A 40 -14.24 1.27 -10.69
C VAL A 40 -13.39 0.64 -11.78
N LEU A 41 -13.85 -0.47 -12.34
CA LEU A 41 -13.15 -1.19 -13.41
C LEU A 41 -12.99 -0.32 -14.66
N ALA A 42 -14.05 0.40 -15.06
CA ALA A 42 -13.99 1.32 -16.20
C ALA A 42 -13.00 2.48 -15.98
N ALA A 43 -12.95 3.04 -14.76
CA ALA A 43 -11.98 4.08 -14.41
C ALA A 43 -10.54 3.55 -14.36
N LEU A 44 -10.34 2.34 -13.84
CA LEU A 44 -9.03 1.70 -13.73
C LEU A 44 -8.45 1.34 -15.12
N ASP A 45 -9.29 1.00 -16.09
CA ASP A 45 -8.83 0.59 -17.42
C ASP A 45 -8.07 1.70 -18.17
N ALA A 46 -8.36 2.97 -17.88
CA ALA A 46 -7.65 4.12 -18.42
C ALA A 46 -6.15 4.16 -18.04
N TYR A 47 -5.74 3.42 -17.01
CA TYR A 47 -4.35 3.33 -16.56
C TYR A 47 -3.59 2.13 -17.13
N ARG A 48 -4.26 1.24 -17.87
CA ARG A 48 -3.64 0.02 -18.42
C ARG A 48 -2.68 0.35 -19.56
N CYS A 49 -1.51 -0.29 -19.55
CA CYS A 49 -0.54 -0.19 -20.64
C CYS A 49 -0.63 -1.41 -21.58
N ALA A 50 -0.05 -1.26 -22.78
CA ALA A 50 -0.10 -2.29 -23.83
C ALA A 50 0.63 -3.60 -23.46
N ASP A 51 1.58 -3.54 -22.53
CA ASP A 51 2.34 -4.68 -22.03
C ASP A 51 1.62 -5.47 -20.91
N GLY A 52 0.43 -5.02 -20.50
CA GLY A 52 -0.37 -5.68 -19.47
C GLY A 52 -0.21 -5.12 -18.06
N GLY A 53 0.83 -4.31 -17.82
CA GLY A 53 0.99 -3.57 -16.57
C GLY A 53 0.18 -2.27 -16.53
N TYR A 54 0.49 -1.42 -15.56
CA TYR A 54 -0.24 -0.17 -15.32
C TYR A 54 0.70 1.03 -15.18
N GLY A 55 0.28 2.17 -15.74
CA GLY A 55 1.01 3.42 -15.82
C GLY A 55 0.09 4.64 -15.62
N TYR A 56 0.44 5.77 -16.24
CA TYR A 56 -0.36 7.01 -16.26
C TYR A 56 -0.61 7.64 -14.89
N ALA A 57 0.36 7.50 -13.98
CA ALA A 57 0.26 8.03 -12.62
C ALA A 57 -0.89 7.44 -11.80
N LEU A 58 -1.23 6.17 -12.06
CA LEU A 58 -2.10 5.42 -11.16
C LEU A 58 -1.57 5.52 -9.73
N GLU A 59 -0.25 5.40 -9.61
CA GLU A 59 0.55 5.80 -8.46
C GLU A 59 1.03 7.25 -8.66
N PRO A 60 0.51 8.25 -7.90
CA PRO A 60 0.74 9.68 -8.19
C PRO A 60 2.21 10.12 -8.21
N ASP A 61 3.12 9.37 -7.59
CA ASP A 61 4.54 9.74 -7.54
C ASP A 61 5.36 9.34 -8.78
N ALA A 62 4.79 8.56 -9.70
CA ALA A 62 5.45 8.17 -10.95
C ALA A 62 4.57 8.49 -12.16
N ARG A 63 5.01 9.44 -13.00
CA ARG A 63 4.25 9.86 -14.20
C ARG A 63 4.74 9.15 -15.45
N GLY A 64 3.87 9.09 -16.46
CA GLY A 64 4.22 8.64 -17.81
C GLY A 64 3.43 7.42 -18.30
N PRO A 65 3.50 7.12 -19.61
CA PRO A 65 2.61 6.18 -20.30
C PRO A 65 3.10 4.72 -20.29
N PHE A 66 3.92 4.31 -19.32
CA PHE A 66 4.52 2.98 -19.26
C PHE A 66 4.32 2.34 -17.90
N SER A 67 4.34 1.02 -17.90
CA SER A 67 4.07 0.22 -16.72
C SER A 67 5.14 0.39 -15.65
N GLN A 68 4.72 0.56 -14.40
CA GLN A 68 5.59 0.50 -13.22
C GLN A 68 5.15 -0.62 -12.26
N PRO A 69 6.07 -1.24 -11.50
CA PRO A 69 5.72 -2.26 -10.50
C PRO A 69 4.71 -1.77 -9.47
N LEU A 70 4.91 -0.58 -8.87
CA LEU A 70 3.99 -0.01 -7.86
C LEU A 70 2.62 0.39 -8.43
N GLN A 71 2.60 0.83 -9.69
CA GLN A 71 1.34 1.13 -10.37
C GLN A 71 0.57 -0.17 -10.65
N THR A 72 1.26 -1.23 -11.05
CA THR A 72 0.67 -2.55 -11.25
C THR A 72 0.16 -3.13 -9.92
N TYR A 73 0.89 -2.97 -8.82
CA TYR A 73 0.41 -3.31 -7.49
C TYR A 73 -0.87 -2.55 -7.13
N THR A 74 -0.89 -1.23 -7.34
CA THR A 74 -2.07 -0.40 -7.06
C THR A 74 -3.29 -0.88 -7.85
N ALA A 75 -3.11 -1.28 -9.11
CA ALA A 75 -4.19 -1.87 -9.90
C ALA A 75 -4.68 -3.20 -9.34
N LEU A 76 -3.79 -4.12 -8.98
CA LEU A 76 -4.15 -5.41 -8.40
C LEU A 76 -4.88 -5.26 -7.07
N MET A 77 -4.47 -4.30 -6.23
CA MET A 77 -5.14 -3.97 -4.97
C MET A 77 -6.56 -3.43 -5.20
N ILE A 78 -6.77 -2.61 -6.24
CA ILE A 78 -8.11 -2.12 -6.61
C ILE A 78 -8.97 -3.25 -7.19
N LEU A 79 -8.39 -4.14 -7.99
CA LEU A 79 -9.10 -5.33 -8.49
C LEU A 79 -9.53 -6.25 -7.34
N ASP A 80 -8.66 -6.45 -6.33
CA ASP A 80 -8.97 -7.20 -5.11
C ASP A 80 -10.11 -6.54 -4.32
N GLU A 81 -10.02 -5.21 -4.15
CA GLU A 81 -11.05 -4.41 -3.45
C GLU A 81 -12.46 -4.63 -4.01
N VAL A 82 -12.59 -4.74 -5.34
CA VAL A 82 -13.89 -4.93 -6.00
C VAL A 82 -14.22 -6.40 -6.30
N GLY A 83 -13.41 -7.35 -5.84
CA GLY A 83 -13.62 -8.79 -6.07
C GLY A 83 -13.44 -9.24 -7.52
N ALA A 84 -12.60 -8.52 -8.30
CA ALA A 84 -12.31 -8.78 -9.70
C ALA A 84 -10.82 -9.07 -9.95
N CYS A 85 -10.06 -9.44 -8.90
CA CYS A 85 -8.67 -9.85 -9.02
C CYS A 85 -8.57 -11.29 -9.51
N ASP A 86 -9.05 -11.54 -10.72
CA ASP A 86 -8.91 -12.80 -11.43
C ASP A 86 -8.83 -12.59 -12.96
N GLY A 87 -8.76 -13.69 -13.70
CA GLY A 87 -8.93 -13.69 -15.15
C GLY A 87 -7.83 -12.97 -15.94
N ALA A 88 -8.20 -12.49 -17.13
CA ALA A 88 -7.24 -12.06 -18.15
C ALA A 88 -6.47 -10.78 -17.79
N ALA A 89 -7.07 -9.89 -16.99
CA ALA A 89 -6.38 -8.68 -16.54
C ALA A 89 -5.23 -9.00 -15.59
N VAL A 90 -5.47 -9.91 -14.63
CA VAL A 90 -4.45 -10.37 -13.67
C VAL A 90 -3.39 -11.21 -14.37
N ALA A 91 -3.78 -12.10 -15.29
CA ALA A 91 -2.82 -12.88 -16.08
C ALA A 91 -1.84 -11.97 -16.85
N ARG A 92 -2.33 -10.94 -17.54
CA ARG A 92 -1.49 -9.97 -18.24
C ARG A 92 -0.60 -9.15 -17.31
N ALA A 93 -1.09 -8.78 -16.13
CA ALA A 93 -0.26 -8.12 -15.12
C ALA A 93 0.89 -9.05 -14.68
N CYS A 94 0.61 -10.33 -14.44
CA CYS A 94 1.62 -11.34 -14.12
C CYS A 94 2.62 -11.58 -15.26
N ASP A 95 2.19 -11.58 -16.53
CA ASP A 95 3.07 -11.64 -17.71
C ASP A 95 4.01 -10.43 -17.76
N TYR A 96 3.49 -9.23 -17.52
CA TYR A 96 4.31 -8.02 -17.38
C TYR A 96 5.34 -8.17 -16.25
N LEU A 97 4.92 -8.62 -15.06
CA LEU A 97 5.83 -8.80 -13.92
C LEU A 97 6.93 -9.82 -14.25
N MET A 98 6.59 -10.91 -14.94
CA MET A 98 7.57 -11.88 -15.44
C MET A 98 8.59 -11.25 -16.38
N SER A 99 8.15 -10.35 -17.27
CA SER A 99 9.04 -9.68 -18.23
C SER A 99 10.07 -8.76 -17.58
N ILE A 100 9.79 -8.26 -16.37
CA ILE A 100 10.66 -7.36 -15.61
C ILE A 100 11.35 -8.04 -14.42
N THR A 101 11.09 -9.33 -14.18
CA THR A 101 11.78 -10.10 -13.12
C THR A 101 13.30 -10.05 -13.30
N ARG A 102 14.01 -9.91 -12.18
CA ARG A 102 15.47 -9.91 -12.09
C ARG A 102 15.98 -11.32 -11.81
N PRO A 103 17.29 -11.61 -11.98
CA PRO A 103 17.83 -12.96 -11.79
C PRO A 103 17.63 -13.56 -10.40
N ASP A 104 17.42 -12.72 -9.38
CA ASP A 104 17.13 -13.11 -8.00
C ASP A 104 15.64 -13.50 -7.76
N GLY A 105 14.78 -13.37 -8.78
CA GLY A 105 13.36 -13.73 -8.73
C GLY A 105 12.43 -12.59 -8.28
N GLY A 106 12.96 -11.44 -7.89
CA GLY A 106 12.17 -10.25 -7.57
C GLY A 106 11.92 -9.35 -8.78
N VAL A 107 11.07 -8.35 -8.61
CA VAL A 107 10.92 -7.24 -9.57
C VAL A 107 11.59 -5.99 -9.02
N PRO A 108 12.10 -5.08 -9.86
CA PRO A 108 12.77 -3.89 -9.37
C PRO A 108 11.80 -2.92 -8.67
N ALA A 109 12.34 -1.91 -7.99
CA ALA A 109 11.55 -0.85 -7.38
C ALA A 109 10.92 0.10 -8.42
N GLY A 110 11.58 0.29 -9.56
CA GLY A 110 11.15 1.15 -10.65
C GLY A 110 11.77 0.72 -11.99
N ASP A 111 11.21 1.20 -13.09
CA ASP A 111 11.75 0.99 -14.45
C ASP A 111 12.67 2.14 -14.86
N THR A 112 13.73 1.84 -15.62
CA THR A 112 14.68 2.86 -16.11
C THR A 112 14.03 3.91 -17.00
N ARG A 113 12.95 3.56 -17.72
CA ARG A 113 12.18 4.49 -18.56
C ARG A 113 11.58 5.66 -17.78
N LEU A 114 11.47 5.55 -16.45
CA LEU A 114 11.02 6.64 -15.58
C LEU A 114 11.94 7.86 -15.63
N ARG A 115 13.21 7.70 -16.06
CA ARG A 115 14.14 8.81 -16.28
C ARG A 115 13.57 9.92 -17.15
N ASP A 116 12.81 9.56 -18.17
CA ASP A 116 12.33 10.49 -19.20
C ASP A 116 11.01 11.17 -18.83
N TYR A 117 10.47 10.88 -17.63
CA TYR A 117 9.17 11.37 -17.19
C TYR A 117 9.22 11.95 -15.77
N PRO A 118 8.30 12.87 -15.40
CA PRO A 118 8.25 13.40 -14.05
C PRO A 118 8.04 12.31 -13.00
N HIS A 119 8.85 12.30 -11.95
CA HIS A 119 8.73 11.36 -10.84
C HIS A 119 9.24 11.98 -9.54
N ALA A 120 8.79 11.43 -8.43
CA ALA A 120 9.25 11.86 -7.12
C ALA A 120 10.75 11.55 -6.92
N PRO A 121 11.52 12.39 -6.19
CA PRO A 121 12.95 12.20 -5.99
C PRO A 121 13.37 10.89 -5.31
N TRP A 122 12.45 10.22 -4.61
CA TRP A 122 12.69 8.93 -3.95
C TRP A 122 12.39 7.72 -4.85
N MET A 123 11.85 7.92 -6.05
CA MET A 123 11.64 6.84 -7.00
C MET A 123 12.98 6.46 -7.64
N PRO A 124 13.48 5.23 -7.44
CA PRO A 124 14.80 4.85 -7.94
C PRO A 124 14.75 4.61 -9.45
N VAL A 125 15.74 5.18 -10.16
CA VAL A 125 15.96 4.96 -11.60
C VAL A 125 17.37 4.38 -11.77
N VAL A 126 17.46 3.06 -11.64
CA VAL A 126 18.71 2.29 -11.63
C VAL A 126 18.81 1.47 -12.92
N GLU A 127 19.94 1.52 -13.62
CA GLU A 127 20.14 0.85 -14.92
C GLU A 127 20.01 -0.68 -14.83
N GLU A 128 20.68 -1.28 -13.85
CA GLU A 128 20.66 -2.72 -13.58
C GLU A 128 20.21 -2.95 -12.13
N PRO A 129 18.91 -2.81 -11.85
CA PRO A 129 18.39 -2.99 -10.50
C PRO A 129 18.30 -4.46 -10.13
N ASP A 130 18.60 -4.78 -8.87
CA ASP A 130 18.21 -6.05 -8.25
C ASP A 130 16.68 -6.08 -7.97
N GLY A 131 16.17 -7.24 -7.60
CA GLY A 131 14.82 -7.39 -7.07
C GLY A 131 14.65 -6.59 -5.79
N ASN A 132 13.46 -6.03 -5.59
CA ASN A 132 13.15 -5.19 -4.45
C ASN A 132 12.00 -5.78 -3.61
N LEU A 133 12.20 -5.88 -2.29
CA LEU A 133 11.20 -6.48 -1.38
C LEU A 133 9.95 -5.63 -1.25
N LEU A 134 10.07 -4.30 -1.28
CA LEU A 134 8.91 -3.42 -1.22
C LEU A 134 7.93 -3.72 -2.38
N THR A 135 8.41 -3.74 -3.62
CA THR A 135 7.53 -4.00 -4.77
C THR A 135 7.11 -5.47 -4.85
N THR A 136 8.06 -6.39 -4.71
CA THR A 136 7.79 -7.82 -4.87
C THR A 136 6.87 -8.36 -3.77
N GLY A 137 7.05 -7.94 -2.51
CA GLY A 137 6.23 -8.38 -1.39
C GLY A 137 4.78 -7.92 -1.50
N LEU A 138 4.56 -6.65 -1.86
CA LEU A 138 3.22 -6.10 -2.10
C LEU A 138 2.47 -6.86 -3.21
N LEU A 139 3.15 -7.09 -4.34
CA LEU A 139 2.59 -7.82 -5.49
C LEU A 139 2.32 -9.29 -5.14
N ALA A 140 3.27 -9.98 -4.52
CA ALA A 140 3.09 -11.38 -4.12
C ALA A 140 1.96 -11.54 -3.09
N GLY A 141 1.84 -10.61 -2.14
CA GLY A 141 0.79 -10.60 -1.12
C GLY A 141 -0.62 -10.55 -1.71
N VAL A 142 -0.89 -9.60 -2.61
CA VAL A 142 -2.23 -9.49 -3.23
C VAL A 142 -2.57 -10.69 -4.12
N LEU A 143 -1.58 -11.26 -4.82
CA LEU A 143 -1.79 -12.45 -5.65
C LEU A 143 -2.02 -13.71 -4.79
N HIS A 144 -1.31 -13.88 -3.68
CA HIS A 144 -1.57 -14.97 -2.72
C HIS A 144 -2.96 -14.87 -2.09
N LYS A 145 -3.37 -13.66 -1.69
CA LYS A 145 -4.73 -13.40 -1.16
C LYS A 145 -5.81 -13.91 -2.11
N ASN A 146 -5.62 -13.68 -3.41
CA ASN A 146 -6.55 -14.06 -4.46
C ASN A 146 -6.31 -15.46 -5.05
N ARG A 147 -5.37 -16.24 -4.48
CA ARG A 147 -5.03 -17.61 -4.92
C ARG A 147 -4.69 -17.69 -6.41
N ILE A 148 -3.95 -16.70 -6.91
CA ILE A 148 -3.56 -16.65 -8.33
C ILE A 148 -2.52 -17.72 -8.63
N GLU A 149 -2.77 -18.52 -9.66
CA GLU A 149 -1.83 -19.49 -10.19
C GLU A 149 -1.08 -18.90 -11.38
N HIS A 150 0.19 -18.54 -11.19
CA HIS A 150 1.06 -18.07 -12.26
C HIS A 150 2.53 -18.42 -11.95
N PRO A 151 3.36 -18.82 -12.95
CA PRO A 151 4.76 -19.18 -12.71
C PRO A 151 5.58 -18.10 -12.01
N TRP A 152 5.25 -16.82 -12.25
CA TRP A 152 5.91 -15.68 -11.61
C TRP A 152 5.81 -15.72 -10.08
N LEU A 153 4.66 -16.11 -9.53
CA LEU A 153 4.39 -16.03 -8.10
C LEU A 153 5.29 -16.98 -7.30
N ALA A 154 5.67 -18.14 -7.85
CA ALA A 154 6.56 -19.08 -7.19
C ALA A 154 7.96 -18.47 -6.97
N GLY A 155 8.54 -17.84 -8.01
CA GLY A 155 9.82 -17.15 -7.91
C GLY A 155 9.76 -15.95 -6.96
N ALA A 156 8.72 -15.13 -7.08
CA ALA A 156 8.51 -13.99 -6.19
C ALA A 156 8.33 -14.40 -4.72
N THR A 157 7.69 -15.55 -4.46
CA THR A 157 7.51 -16.10 -3.10
C THR A 157 8.84 -16.51 -2.49
N GLU A 158 9.69 -17.20 -3.25
CA GLU A 158 11.01 -17.59 -2.78
C GLU A 158 11.90 -16.37 -2.54
N PHE A 159 11.88 -15.39 -3.46
CA PHE A 159 12.55 -14.11 -3.26
C PHE A 159 12.11 -13.43 -1.96
N CYS A 160 10.79 -13.30 -1.72
CA CYS A 160 10.28 -12.65 -0.51
C CYS A 160 10.77 -13.37 0.76
N TRP A 161 10.75 -14.70 0.77
CA TRP A 161 11.27 -15.48 1.88
C TRP A 161 12.76 -15.24 2.13
N GLN A 162 13.59 -15.31 1.09
CA GLN A 162 15.02 -15.07 1.20
C GLN A 162 15.34 -13.66 1.71
N ARG A 163 14.64 -12.64 1.19
CA ARG A 163 14.85 -11.26 1.61
C ARG A 163 14.40 -11.05 3.06
N ILE A 164 13.21 -11.54 3.45
CA ILE A 164 12.68 -11.41 4.82
C ILE A 164 13.57 -12.13 5.83
N ASP A 165 14.05 -13.35 5.53
CA ASP A 165 14.94 -14.09 6.42
C ASP A 165 16.34 -13.45 6.55
N GLY A 166 16.76 -12.68 5.54
CA GLY A 166 18.03 -11.97 5.50
C GLY A 166 18.00 -10.51 5.98
N LEU A 167 16.86 -10.01 6.48
CA LEU A 167 16.76 -8.63 6.97
C LEU A 167 17.60 -8.43 8.23
N THR A 168 18.58 -7.53 8.16
CA THR A 168 19.37 -7.03 9.31
C THR A 168 19.10 -5.57 9.60
N GLU A 169 18.70 -4.81 8.58
CA GLU A 169 18.24 -3.43 8.60
C GLU A 169 17.09 -3.32 7.60
N SER A 170 16.14 -2.41 7.82
CA SER A 170 15.02 -2.21 6.91
C SER A 170 14.44 -0.81 7.10
N HIS A 171 13.39 -0.51 6.34
CA HIS A 171 12.64 0.73 6.46
C HIS A 171 11.14 0.45 6.48
N PRO A 172 10.30 1.38 6.98
CA PRO A 172 8.90 1.08 7.27
C PRO A 172 8.08 0.54 6.10
N TYR A 173 8.30 1.06 4.89
CA TYR A 173 7.58 0.59 3.68
C TYR A 173 7.98 -0.82 3.23
N GLU A 174 9.25 -1.21 3.41
CA GLU A 174 9.70 -2.58 3.13
C GLU A 174 9.11 -3.57 4.14
N VAL A 175 9.00 -3.18 5.41
CA VAL A 175 8.32 -3.99 6.43
C VAL A 175 6.81 -4.12 6.13
N GLN A 176 6.14 -3.06 5.69
CA GLN A 176 4.74 -3.13 5.24
C GLN A 176 4.57 -4.12 4.09
N ALA A 177 5.47 -4.09 3.11
CA ALA A 177 5.45 -5.04 2.00
C ALA A 177 5.67 -6.49 2.44
N ALA A 178 6.60 -6.70 3.38
CA ALA A 178 6.80 -8.00 4.00
C ALA A 178 5.53 -8.48 4.72
N MET A 179 4.83 -7.60 5.44
CA MET A 179 3.56 -7.94 6.09
C MET A 179 2.45 -8.25 5.10
N ALA A 180 2.31 -7.48 4.01
CA ALA A 180 1.35 -7.76 2.96
C ALA A 180 1.53 -9.18 2.36
N PHE A 181 2.78 -9.62 2.21
CA PHE A 181 3.11 -10.99 1.82
C PHE A 181 2.81 -12.01 2.93
N LEU A 182 3.33 -11.80 4.15
CA LEU A 182 3.22 -12.74 5.27
C LEU A 182 1.76 -12.96 5.71
N ASP A 183 0.91 -11.94 5.61
CA ASP A 183 -0.50 -12.08 5.93
C ASP A 183 -1.23 -13.07 5.00
N GLN A 184 -0.72 -13.30 3.79
CA GLN A 184 -1.43 -14.03 2.74
C GLN A 184 -0.73 -15.33 2.30
N VAL A 185 0.59 -15.45 2.51
CA VAL A 185 1.36 -16.62 2.05
C VAL A 185 0.84 -17.94 2.66
N PRO A 186 0.79 -19.06 1.90
CA PRO A 186 0.19 -20.32 2.38
C PRO A 186 0.88 -20.96 3.59
N ASP A 187 2.20 -20.84 3.74
CA ASP A 187 2.93 -21.40 4.89
C ASP A 187 2.69 -20.54 6.15
N ARG A 188 1.54 -20.77 6.80
CA ARG A 188 1.09 -19.98 7.95
C ARG A 188 1.98 -20.12 9.17
N HIS A 189 2.65 -21.26 9.33
CA HIS A 189 3.56 -21.47 10.46
C HIS A 189 4.83 -20.63 10.29
N ARG A 190 5.48 -20.70 9.12
CA ARG A 190 6.64 -19.86 8.80
C ARG A 190 6.27 -18.38 8.81
N ALA A 191 5.09 -18.02 8.28
CA ALA A 191 4.62 -16.64 8.25
C ALA A 191 4.48 -16.02 9.64
N ARG A 192 3.85 -16.74 10.59
CA ARG A 192 3.72 -16.27 11.98
C ARG A 192 5.07 -16.10 12.67
N ALA A 193 5.99 -17.04 12.46
CA ALA A 193 7.33 -16.95 13.03
C ALA A 193 8.10 -15.74 12.47
N ALA A 194 8.07 -15.53 11.15
CA ALA A 194 8.70 -14.38 10.51
C ALA A 194 8.05 -13.05 10.94
N ALA A 195 6.72 -12.97 10.98
CA ALA A 195 6.00 -11.78 11.43
C ALA A 195 6.32 -11.42 12.88
N LYS A 196 6.47 -12.41 13.78
CA LYS A 196 6.89 -12.15 15.17
C LYS A 196 8.27 -11.49 15.23
N ARG A 197 9.25 -12.03 14.50
CA ARG A 197 10.61 -11.46 14.43
C ARG A 197 10.60 -10.04 13.84
N LEU A 198 9.79 -9.80 12.80
CA LEU A 198 9.63 -8.46 12.22
C LEU A 198 9.01 -7.46 13.21
N GLY A 199 8.07 -7.88 14.05
CA GLY A 199 7.49 -7.02 15.08
C GLY A 199 8.51 -6.62 16.16
N GLU A 200 9.35 -7.56 16.59
CA GLU A 200 10.48 -7.29 17.50
C GLU A 200 11.44 -6.29 16.85
N PHE A 201 11.80 -6.53 15.59
CA PHE A 201 12.66 -5.66 14.78
C PHE A 201 12.10 -4.23 14.62
N VAL A 202 10.81 -4.08 14.32
CA VAL A 202 10.13 -2.78 14.18
C VAL A 202 10.21 -1.96 15.47
N ARG A 203 10.05 -2.61 16.63
CA ARG A 203 10.16 -1.95 17.93
C ARG A 203 11.61 -1.60 18.26
N GLU A 204 12.54 -2.53 18.06
CA GLU A 204 13.97 -2.34 18.34
C GLU A 204 14.58 -1.20 17.52
N GLN A 205 14.20 -1.07 16.24
CA GLN A 205 14.68 -0.01 15.36
C GLN A 205 13.85 1.29 15.43
N GLY A 206 12.83 1.35 16.30
CA GLY A 206 12.00 2.55 16.46
C GLY A 206 11.24 2.95 15.20
N LEU A 207 10.85 1.99 14.35
CA LEU A 207 10.22 2.25 13.05
C LEU A 207 8.72 2.59 13.16
N VAL A 208 8.17 2.60 14.37
CA VAL A 208 6.74 2.82 14.63
C VAL A 208 6.53 3.88 15.71
N LEU A 209 5.62 4.81 15.44
CA LEU A 209 5.04 5.73 16.39
C LEU A 209 4.00 4.99 17.23
N ILE A 210 4.40 4.63 18.45
CA ILE A 210 3.55 3.95 19.43
C ILE A 210 2.68 4.95 20.21
N ASP A 211 3.26 6.09 20.60
CA ASP A 211 2.57 7.12 21.38
C ASP A 211 2.37 8.38 20.53
N PRO A 212 1.21 8.51 19.85
CA PRO A 212 0.93 9.66 19.00
C PRO A 212 0.73 10.98 19.78
N GLN A 213 0.63 10.95 21.12
CA GLN A 213 0.58 12.17 21.93
C GLN A 213 1.98 12.76 22.16
N HIS A 214 3.02 11.97 21.95
CA HIS A 214 4.42 12.36 22.10
C HIS A 214 5.24 12.00 20.85
N PRO A 215 4.88 12.50 19.65
CA PRO A 215 5.55 12.17 18.40
C PRO A 215 7.02 12.59 18.39
N GLU A 216 7.41 13.57 19.21
CA GLU A 216 8.80 14.00 19.39
C GLU A 216 9.71 12.91 19.96
N ARG A 217 9.14 11.84 20.53
CA ARG A 217 9.88 10.67 21.03
C ARG A 217 10.16 9.63 19.96
N ALA A 218 9.48 9.70 18.82
CA ALA A 218 9.70 8.78 17.73
C ALA A 218 10.94 9.17 16.93
N GLN A 219 11.62 8.17 16.37
CA GLN A 219 12.76 8.38 15.51
C GLN A 219 12.31 8.32 14.06
N VAL A 220 12.54 9.42 13.32
CA VAL A 220 12.36 9.44 11.87
C VAL A 220 13.49 8.62 11.23
N PRO A 221 13.18 7.59 10.43
CA PRO A 221 14.22 6.84 9.74
C PRO A 221 15.07 7.74 8.81
N PRO A 222 16.38 7.50 8.65
CA PRO A 222 17.22 8.30 7.78
C PRO A 222 16.68 8.36 6.34
N GLY A 223 16.62 9.57 5.76
CA GLY A 223 16.16 9.79 4.38
C GLY A 223 14.66 10.10 4.22
N TYR A 224 13.90 10.08 5.32
CA TYR A 224 12.46 10.36 5.35
C TYR A 224 12.17 11.84 5.67
N ALA A 225 10.96 12.32 5.37
CA ALA A 225 10.56 13.67 5.81
C ALA A 225 10.44 13.72 7.35
N PRO A 226 10.67 14.89 8.00
CA PRO A 226 10.66 15.01 9.46
C PRO A 226 9.39 14.51 10.17
N ASP A 227 8.25 14.48 9.48
CA ASP A 227 6.96 14.06 10.03
C ASP A 227 6.50 12.70 9.46
N GLU A 228 7.35 12.00 8.71
CA GLU A 228 7.02 10.74 8.04
C GLU A 228 7.19 9.55 8.99
N LEU A 229 6.36 9.58 10.03
CA LEU A 229 6.26 8.56 11.06
C LEU A 229 5.21 7.54 10.67
N HIS A 230 5.60 6.28 10.73
CA HIS A 230 4.70 5.15 10.53
C HIS A 230 4.03 4.80 11.84
N CYS A 231 2.72 4.58 11.81
CA CYS A 231 1.91 4.34 12.99
C CYS A 231 1.45 2.87 13.05
N VAL A 232 0.89 2.48 14.19
CA VAL A 232 0.45 1.10 14.43
C VAL A 232 -0.49 0.55 13.34
N TRP A 233 -1.37 1.40 12.79
CA TRP A 233 -2.31 1.00 11.74
C TRP A 233 -1.67 0.87 10.35
N ASP A 234 -0.49 1.45 10.11
CA ASP A 234 0.23 1.26 8.84
C ASP A 234 0.77 -0.17 8.74
N TYR A 235 1.10 -0.78 9.88
CA TYR A 235 1.52 -2.17 9.98
C TYR A 235 0.35 -3.15 10.13
N ALA A 236 -0.68 -2.76 10.89
CA ALA A 236 -1.87 -3.58 11.15
C ALA A 236 -3.16 -2.85 10.69
N PRO A 237 -3.39 -2.70 9.38
CA PRO A 237 -4.55 -1.97 8.86
C PRO A 237 -5.88 -2.72 9.08
N GLU A 238 -5.83 -4.03 9.31
CA GLU A 238 -6.98 -4.87 9.60
C GLU A 238 -6.74 -5.69 10.88
N PRO A 239 -7.79 -5.96 11.69
CA PRO A 239 -7.68 -6.80 12.90
C PRO A 239 -7.15 -8.22 12.63
N ALA A 240 -7.32 -8.72 11.40
CA ALA A 240 -6.89 -10.06 11.00
C ALA A 240 -5.40 -10.15 10.62
N SER A 241 -4.71 -9.01 10.46
CA SER A 241 -3.27 -8.99 10.15
C SER A 241 -2.45 -9.66 11.25
N LEU A 242 -1.41 -10.39 10.87
CA LEU A 242 -0.43 -10.95 11.82
C LEU A 242 0.25 -9.85 12.65
N ALA A 243 0.43 -8.65 12.07
CA ALA A 243 1.01 -7.50 12.75
C ALA A 243 0.10 -6.95 13.86
N ARG A 244 -1.20 -7.30 13.90
CA ARG A 244 -2.08 -6.89 15.01
C ARG A 244 -1.54 -7.34 16.36
N SER A 245 -0.86 -8.48 16.40
CA SER A 245 -0.24 -9.05 17.61
C SER A 245 1.01 -8.31 18.09
N TRP A 246 1.54 -7.36 17.29
CA TRP A 246 2.71 -6.56 17.68
C TRP A 246 2.36 -5.49 18.70
N PHE A 247 1.08 -5.10 18.76
CA PHE A 247 0.59 -3.98 19.53
C PHE A 247 -0.44 -4.44 20.55
N SER A 248 -0.39 -3.87 21.75
CA SER A 248 -1.44 -4.02 22.75
C SER A 248 -2.74 -3.36 22.29
N ASP A 249 -3.86 -3.72 22.93
CA ASP A 249 -5.16 -3.12 22.65
C ASP A 249 -5.18 -1.61 22.93
N GLU A 250 -4.41 -1.17 23.93
CA GLU A 250 -4.24 0.24 24.28
C GLU A 250 -3.49 1.00 23.19
N GLU A 251 -2.33 0.50 22.75
CA GLU A 251 -1.54 1.12 21.67
C GLU A 251 -2.36 1.20 20.37
N MET A 252 -3.11 0.15 20.03
CA MET A 252 -4.00 0.17 18.87
C MET A 252 -5.15 1.17 19.04
N THR A 253 -5.76 1.25 20.22
CA THR A 253 -6.84 2.21 20.50
C THR A 253 -6.34 3.65 20.35
N GLN A 254 -5.18 3.97 20.94
CA GLN A 254 -4.57 5.31 20.84
C GLN A 254 -4.19 5.64 19.39
N GLY A 255 -3.61 4.69 18.66
CA GLY A 255 -3.29 4.87 17.25
C GLY A 255 -4.53 5.11 16.39
N LEU A 256 -5.60 4.32 16.56
CA LEU A 256 -6.84 4.49 15.80
C LEU A 256 -7.58 5.79 16.16
N ASP A 257 -7.55 6.21 17.42
CA ASP A 257 -8.08 7.52 17.85
C ASP A 257 -7.28 8.66 17.21
N HIS A 258 -5.95 8.52 17.14
CA HIS A 258 -5.10 9.46 16.42
C HIS A 258 -5.43 9.50 14.92
N LEU A 259 -5.54 8.35 14.25
CA LEU A 259 -5.96 8.27 12.85
C LEU A 259 -7.30 8.96 12.60
N ALA A 260 -8.30 8.75 13.47
CA ALA A 260 -9.57 9.45 13.38
C ALA A 260 -9.42 10.97 13.60
N GLY A 261 -8.51 11.38 14.50
CA GLY A 261 -8.20 12.79 14.76
C GLY A 261 -7.46 13.50 13.62
N LEU A 262 -6.88 12.78 12.65
CA LEU A 262 -6.15 13.36 11.52
C LEU A 262 -7.04 13.90 10.39
N GLN A 263 -8.37 13.72 10.44
CA GLN A 263 -9.24 14.33 9.44
C GLN A 263 -9.18 15.85 9.54
N GLU A 264 -8.93 16.49 8.41
CA GLU A 264 -8.87 17.95 8.28
C GLU A 264 -10.28 18.53 8.03
N ASP A 265 -10.43 19.85 8.22
CA ASP A 265 -11.71 20.56 8.10
C ASP A 265 -12.38 20.43 6.72
N ASP A 266 -11.58 20.17 5.67
CA ASP A 266 -12.07 19.94 4.31
C ASP A 266 -12.59 18.50 4.08
N GLY A 267 -12.55 17.65 5.12
CA GLY A 267 -12.99 16.26 5.10
C GLY A 267 -11.91 15.26 4.68
N GLY A 268 -10.77 15.71 4.17
CA GLY A 268 -9.66 14.87 3.76
C GLY A 268 -8.72 14.47 4.90
N TRP A 269 -7.74 13.62 4.58
CA TRP A 269 -6.61 13.32 5.46
C TRP A 269 -5.32 13.92 4.87
N PRO A 270 -4.34 14.29 5.71
CA PRO A 270 -3.03 14.69 5.23
C PRO A 270 -2.28 13.48 4.66
N ILE A 271 -1.44 13.73 3.65
CA ILE A 271 -0.33 12.82 3.39
C ILE A 271 0.72 13.02 4.49
N ARG A 272 1.31 11.92 4.98
CA ARG A 272 2.34 11.98 6.03
C ARG A 272 3.77 11.90 5.52
N TRP A 273 3.95 11.62 4.22
CA TRP A 273 5.24 11.64 3.55
C TRP A 273 5.46 12.95 2.80
N ARG A 274 6.68 13.12 2.30
CA ARG A 274 7.08 14.31 1.55
C ARG A 274 6.14 14.58 0.37
N ALA A 275 5.60 15.79 0.28
CA ALA A 275 5.00 16.29 -0.96
C ALA A 275 6.12 16.77 -1.91
N TRP A 276 6.17 16.26 -3.15
CA TRP A 276 7.13 16.72 -4.16
C TRP A 276 6.52 17.67 -5.21
N ALA A 277 5.21 17.60 -5.45
CA ALA A 277 4.50 18.55 -6.30
C ALA A 277 3.07 18.82 -5.77
N PRO A 278 2.49 20.00 -6.05
CA PRO A 278 1.13 20.32 -5.60
C PRO A 278 0.06 19.35 -6.12
N GLY A 279 0.17 18.92 -7.38
CA GLY A 279 -0.78 17.99 -8.00
C GLY A 279 -0.76 16.61 -7.35
N THR A 280 0.42 16.09 -6.99
CA THR A 280 0.54 14.76 -6.39
C THR A 280 -0.07 14.73 -5.01
N ARG A 281 0.11 15.80 -4.21
CA ARG A 281 -0.56 15.96 -2.92
C ARG A 281 -2.09 15.85 -3.07
N LEU A 282 -2.69 16.53 -4.05
CA LEU A 282 -4.14 16.48 -4.24
C LEU A 282 -4.64 15.13 -4.74
N GLU A 283 -3.87 14.42 -5.57
CA GLU A 283 -4.24 13.07 -6.03
C GLU A 283 -4.11 12.01 -4.93
N TRP A 284 -3.16 12.18 -4.01
CA TRP A 284 -2.95 11.26 -2.90
C TRP A 284 -3.99 11.35 -1.79
N ARG A 285 -4.39 12.58 -1.40
CA ARG A 285 -5.27 12.78 -0.24
C ARG A 285 -6.59 12.01 -0.30
N PRO A 286 -7.31 11.94 -1.44
CA PRO A 286 -8.53 11.14 -1.56
C PRO A 286 -8.28 9.64 -1.33
N ARG A 287 -7.16 9.10 -1.83
CA ARG A 287 -6.76 7.72 -1.56
C ARG A 287 -6.49 7.52 -0.06
N VAL A 288 -5.73 8.41 0.58
CA VAL A 288 -5.45 8.33 2.03
C VAL A 288 -6.74 8.41 2.85
N ALA A 289 -7.67 9.29 2.49
CA ALA A 289 -8.96 9.41 3.17
C ALA A 289 -9.80 8.13 3.05
N ILE A 290 -9.85 7.51 1.86
CA ILE A 290 -10.52 6.23 1.64
C ILE A 290 -9.89 5.12 2.48
N GLU A 291 -8.56 5.00 2.48
CA GLU A 291 -7.87 3.98 3.29
C GLU A 291 -8.07 4.22 4.80
N ALA A 292 -8.05 5.47 5.26
CA ALA A 292 -8.33 5.80 6.65
C ALA A 292 -9.73 5.33 7.07
N LEU A 293 -10.77 5.60 6.27
CA LEU A 293 -12.11 5.10 6.53
C LEU A 293 -12.18 3.56 6.54
N ARG A 294 -11.49 2.89 5.61
CA ARG A 294 -11.45 1.43 5.54
C ARG A 294 -10.84 0.84 6.81
N THR A 295 -9.71 1.36 7.26
CA THR A 295 -9.03 0.93 8.49
C THR A 295 -9.92 1.16 9.71
N LEU A 296 -10.46 2.37 9.89
CA LEU A 296 -11.34 2.68 11.03
C LEU A 296 -12.57 1.76 11.05
N ARG A 297 -13.21 1.56 9.89
CA ARG A 297 -14.37 0.65 9.74
C ARG A 297 -14.02 -0.80 10.07
N ALA A 298 -12.85 -1.28 9.67
CA ALA A 298 -12.42 -2.66 9.95
C ALA A 298 -12.30 -2.92 11.45
N TYR A 299 -11.80 -1.95 12.22
CA TYR A 299 -11.67 -2.07 13.68
C TYR A 299 -12.96 -1.80 14.45
N ASP A 300 -13.88 -0.99 13.93
CA ASP A 300 -15.17 -0.75 14.57
C ASP A 300 -16.15 -1.96 14.46
N GLN A 301 -15.83 -2.94 13.60
CA GLN A 301 -16.64 -4.14 13.38
C GLN A 301 -16.29 -5.31 14.33
N VAL A 302 -15.22 -5.19 15.13
CA VAL A 302 -14.72 -6.19 16.08
C VAL A 302 -15.10 -5.80 17.49
#